data_AF-A0A4P8IDH8-F1
#
_entry.id   AF-A0A4P8IDH8-F1
#
_cell.length_a   1.000
_cell.length_b   1.000
_cell.length_c   1.000
_cell.angle_alpha   90.00
_cell.angle_beta   90.00
_cell.angle_gamma   90.00
#
_symmetry.space_group_name_H-M   'P 1'
#
loop_
_entity.id
_entity.type
_entity.pdbx_description
1 polymer ?
#
loop_
_entity_poly.entity_id
_entity_poly.type
_entity_poly.pdbx_seq_one_letter_code
_entity_poly.pdbx_strand_id
1 'polypeptide(L)'
;MKQTFKNKKGFTLVELVVVLVIIGILAAVAIPSFTAYLQRQKESDAKSECKLVVAASQSAYMELYSKNRLTSVGADKKQILSMAGVNGTFKGSIFFDDSEMKIQTLTYKAENGLCVKYDKDAGVKYVISNENALTPLDQYVDEYEKLVEQLYKEGKINNWAGRESLMKYMHEHGNGYMPVDSSFLTSKYFDQLEDQLYWQPYYLSSKGVSNSFGTLLIATKSDGSNPSDMHGQWKAYLIYYDGKIYETGKTTTDKTGTHPAYIVVSSLTNIKSPDEVHDFLLKLGFREQK
;
A
#
# COMPACT_ATOMS: atom_id res chain seq x y z
N MET A 1 84.63 -11.92 -0.07
CA MET A 1 83.29 -12.07 0.56
C MET A 1 82.46 -13.06 -0.26
N LYS A 2 82.12 -14.23 0.29
CA LYS A 2 81.25 -15.23 -0.36
C LYS A 2 79.79 -14.81 -0.15
N GLN A 3 79.07 -14.42 -1.21
CA GLN A 3 77.62 -14.22 -1.12
C GLN A 3 76.92 -15.58 -1.14
N THR A 4 76.23 -15.90 -0.05
CA THR A 4 75.35 -17.07 0.05
C THR A 4 73.99 -16.72 -0.54
N PHE A 5 73.70 -17.19 -1.76
CA PHE A 5 72.35 -17.16 -2.32
C PHE A 5 71.47 -18.08 -1.48
N LYS A 6 70.63 -17.50 -0.60
CA LYS A 6 69.57 -18.24 0.08
C LYS A 6 68.64 -18.82 -0.98
N ASN A 7 68.55 -20.16 -1.04
CA ASN A 7 67.59 -20.87 -1.88
C ASN A 7 66.17 -20.43 -1.52
N LYS A 8 65.61 -19.49 -2.29
CA LYS A 8 64.18 -19.17 -2.21
C LYS A 8 63.44 -20.33 -2.87
N LYS A 9 62.88 -21.24 -2.06
CA LYS A 9 61.93 -22.24 -2.54
C LYS A 9 60.74 -21.49 -3.14
N GLY A 10 60.61 -21.51 -4.47
CA GLY A 10 59.46 -20.94 -5.18
C GLY A 10 58.24 -21.85 -5.03
N PHE A 11 57.07 -21.23 -4.95
CA PHE A 11 55.77 -21.93 -4.91
C PHE A 11 55.54 -22.67 -6.24
N THR A 12 55.04 -23.90 -6.21
CA THR A 12 54.78 -24.66 -7.44
C THR A 12 53.39 -24.34 -8.01
N LEU A 13 53.24 -24.42 -9.35
CA LEU A 13 51.93 -24.28 -9.99
C LEU A 13 50.94 -25.35 -9.52
N VAL A 14 51.43 -26.56 -9.23
CA VAL A 14 50.60 -27.67 -8.75
C VAL A 14 50.03 -27.39 -7.36
N GLU A 15 50.83 -26.84 -6.44
CA GLU A 15 50.34 -26.41 -5.12
C GLU A 15 49.21 -25.37 -5.25
N LEU A 16 49.33 -24.45 -6.20
CA LEU A 16 48.30 -23.43 -6.42
C LEU A 16 47.01 -24.02 -6.98
N VAL A 17 47.10 -24.96 -7.92
CA VAL A 17 45.93 -25.63 -8.52
C VAL A 17 45.17 -26.45 -7.50
N VAL A 18 45.85 -27.23 -6.64
CA VAL A 18 45.19 -28.03 -5.60
C VAL A 18 44.47 -27.13 -4.59
N VAL A 19 45.09 -26.02 -4.18
CA VAL A 19 44.45 -25.04 -3.28
C VAL A 19 43.20 -24.44 -3.91
N LEU A 20 43.25 -24.05 -5.18
CA LEU A 20 42.08 -23.53 -5.90
C LEU A 20 40.94 -24.54 -6.00
N VAL A 21 41.25 -25.83 -6.22
CA VAL A 21 40.25 -26.90 -6.25
C VAL A 21 39.56 -27.04 -4.88
N ILE A 22 40.32 -27.03 -3.79
CA ILE A 22 39.76 -27.13 -2.44
C ILE A 22 38.87 -25.90 -2.13
N ILE A 23 39.34 -24.68 -2.43
CA ILE A 23 38.55 -23.45 -2.25
C ILE A 23 37.26 -23.50 -3.10
N GLY A 24 37.34 -24.02 -4.34
CA GLY A 24 36.19 -24.16 -5.22
C GLY A 24 35.09 -25.07 -4.64
N ILE A 25 35.48 -26.22 -4.08
CA ILE A 25 34.54 -27.15 -3.44
C ILE A 25 33.91 -26.51 -2.19
N LEU A 26 34.71 -25.86 -1.35
CA LEU A 26 34.20 -25.18 -0.15
C LEU A 26 33.24 -24.04 -0.51
N ALA A 27 33.58 -23.24 -1.51
CA ALA A 27 32.74 -22.13 -1.98
C ALA A 27 31.39 -22.64 -2.53
N ALA A 28 31.38 -23.76 -3.27
CA ALA A 28 30.16 -24.32 -3.85
C ALA A 28 29.11 -24.71 -2.79
N VAL A 29 29.55 -25.19 -1.61
CA VAL A 29 28.65 -25.53 -0.50
C VAL A 29 28.36 -24.32 0.40
N ALA A 30 29.37 -23.48 0.64
CA ALA A 30 29.25 -22.36 1.57
C ALA A 30 28.37 -21.22 1.03
N ILE A 31 28.49 -20.86 -0.26
CA ILE A 31 27.73 -19.75 -0.87
C ILE A 31 26.21 -19.92 -0.72
N PRO A 32 25.57 -21.03 -1.14
CA PRO A 32 24.12 -21.16 -1.02
C PRO A 32 23.63 -21.18 0.44
N SER A 33 24.42 -21.76 1.35
CA SER A 33 24.09 -21.72 2.79
C SER A 33 24.18 -20.30 3.35
N PHE A 34 25.20 -19.54 2.93
CA PHE A 34 25.42 -18.18 3.38
C PHE A 34 24.36 -17.21 2.84
N THR A 35 23.95 -17.36 1.57
CA THR A 35 22.86 -16.55 0.99
C THR A 35 21.53 -16.81 1.69
N ALA A 36 21.19 -18.08 1.98
CA ALA A 36 19.99 -18.42 2.74
C ALA A 36 20.01 -17.85 4.16
N TYR A 37 21.18 -17.85 4.81
CA TYR A 37 21.36 -17.22 6.12
C TYR A 37 21.13 -15.70 6.07
N LEU A 38 21.72 -15.01 5.10
CA LEU A 38 21.51 -13.57 4.90
C LEU A 38 20.04 -13.23 4.62
N GLN A 39 19.32 -14.07 3.86
CA GLN A 39 17.90 -13.86 3.62
C GLN A 39 17.07 -13.97 4.90
N ARG A 40 17.31 -15.01 5.71
CA ARG A 40 16.64 -15.18 7.01
C ARG A 40 16.94 -14.04 7.97
N GLN A 41 18.17 -13.51 7.96
CA GLN A 41 18.51 -12.31 8.73
C GLN A 41 17.68 -11.11 8.28
N LYS A 42 17.63 -10.81 6.97
CA LYS A 42 16.81 -9.72 6.43
C LYS A 42 15.33 -9.84 6.80
N GLU A 43 14.78 -11.04 6.69
CA GLU A 43 13.39 -11.33 7.09
C GLU A 43 13.15 -11.11 8.59
N SER A 44 14.09 -11.56 9.42
CA SER A 44 14.06 -11.33 10.87
C SER A 44 14.13 -9.85 11.22
N ASP A 45 15.03 -9.09 10.57
CA ASP A 45 15.21 -7.67 10.80
C ASP A 45 13.96 -6.88 10.42
N ALA A 46 13.40 -7.12 9.22
CA ALA A 46 12.18 -6.47 8.76
C ALA A 46 10.99 -6.75 9.68
N LYS A 47 10.88 -7.98 10.19
CA LYS A 47 9.84 -8.35 11.16
C LYS A 47 10.06 -7.69 12.52
N SER A 48 11.31 -7.52 12.94
CA SER A 48 11.66 -6.81 14.17
C SER A 48 11.32 -5.33 14.07
N GLU A 49 11.70 -4.68 12.98
CA GLU A 49 11.33 -3.29 12.69
C GLU A 49 9.81 -3.11 12.69
N CYS A 50 9.06 -3.99 11.99
CA CYS A 50 7.60 -3.92 11.97
C CYS A 50 6.97 -4.04 13.38
N LYS A 51 7.53 -4.87 14.27
CA LYS A 51 7.07 -4.94 15.67
C LYS A 51 7.27 -3.63 16.42
N LEU A 52 8.42 -2.98 16.23
CA LEU A 52 8.69 -1.67 16.83
C LEU A 52 7.70 -0.62 16.32
N VAL A 53 7.42 -0.67 15.00
CA VAL A 53 6.44 0.20 14.37
C VAL A 53 5.05 -0.03 14.93
N VAL A 54 4.58 -1.27 15.08
CA VAL A 54 3.28 -1.58 15.70
C VAL A 54 3.20 -1.01 17.13
N ALA A 55 4.25 -1.17 17.94
CA ALA A 55 4.27 -0.65 19.30
C ALA A 55 4.28 0.89 19.36
N ALA A 56 5.00 1.53 18.44
CA ALA A 56 5.03 2.99 18.31
C ALA A 56 3.68 3.53 17.80
N SER A 57 3.08 2.88 16.81
CA SER A 57 1.72 3.16 16.33
C SER A 57 0.71 3.06 17.46
N GLN A 58 0.81 2.03 18.29
CA GLN A 58 -0.07 1.84 19.45
C GLN A 58 0.06 3.00 20.45
N SER A 59 1.30 3.38 20.77
CA SER A 59 1.58 4.48 21.70
C SER A 59 1.04 5.82 21.17
N ALA A 60 1.29 6.10 19.88
CA ALA A 60 0.83 7.32 19.24
C ALA A 60 -0.71 7.39 19.18
N TYR A 61 -1.38 6.27 18.92
CA TYR A 61 -2.83 6.19 18.96
C TYR A 61 -3.40 6.46 20.36
N MET A 62 -2.84 5.85 21.41
CA MET A 62 -3.30 6.08 22.78
C MET A 62 -3.16 7.55 23.21
N GLU A 63 -2.10 8.23 22.77
CA GLU A 63 -1.92 9.67 23.01
C GLU A 63 -3.01 10.50 22.32
N LEU A 64 -3.33 10.19 21.06
CA LEU A 64 -4.37 10.87 20.30
C LEU A 64 -5.76 10.65 20.91
N TYR A 65 -6.04 9.42 21.32
CA TYR A 65 -7.29 9.04 21.99
C TYR A 65 -7.48 9.81 23.30
N SER A 66 -6.45 9.87 24.15
CA SER A 66 -6.48 10.58 25.43
C SER A 66 -6.75 12.09 25.28
N LYS A 67 -6.30 12.71 24.18
CA LYS A 67 -6.52 14.13 23.91
C LYS A 67 -7.91 14.46 23.36
N ASN A 68 -8.81 13.48 23.26
CA ASN A 68 -10.10 13.59 22.57
C ASN A 68 -9.93 14.12 21.13
N ARG A 69 -8.75 13.90 20.54
CA ARG A 69 -8.38 14.23 19.16
C ARG A 69 -8.59 12.99 18.30
N LEU A 70 -9.78 12.39 18.37
CA LEU A 70 -10.26 11.48 17.33
C LEU A 70 -10.51 12.31 16.07
N THR A 71 -9.45 12.83 15.47
CA THR A 71 -9.44 13.54 14.21
C THR A 71 -8.46 12.82 13.29
N SER A 72 -8.91 11.65 12.82
CA SER A 72 -9.08 11.31 11.39
C SER A 72 -7.95 11.43 10.40
N VAL A 73 -6.70 11.66 10.77
CA VAL A 73 -5.62 11.08 9.97
C VAL A 73 -4.65 10.39 10.89
N GLY A 74 -4.36 9.13 10.56
CA GLY A 74 -3.57 8.21 11.39
C GLY A 74 -2.35 8.92 11.96
N ALA A 75 -1.98 8.54 13.19
CA ALA A 75 -0.78 9.04 13.85
C ALA A 75 0.33 9.35 12.82
N ASP A 76 0.92 10.56 12.90
CA ASP A 76 1.89 11.03 11.92
C ASP A 76 2.89 9.91 11.65
N LYS A 77 2.78 9.30 10.45
CA LYS A 77 3.55 8.11 10.08
C LYS A 77 5.04 8.39 10.28
N LYS A 78 5.48 9.62 10.03
CA LYS A 78 6.88 10.05 10.25
C LYS A 78 7.23 10.10 11.74
N GLN A 79 6.34 10.60 12.58
CA GLN A 79 6.53 10.57 14.04
C GLN A 79 6.60 9.12 14.54
N ILE A 80 5.73 8.23 14.07
CA ILE A 80 5.75 6.82 14.46
C ILE A 80 7.08 6.16 14.07
N LEU A 81 7.54 6.36 12.83
CA LEU A 81 8.82 5.82 12.36
C LEU A 81 9.98 6.34 13.23
N SER A 82 9.95 7.63 13.58
CA SER A 82 10.93 8.23 14.49
C SER A 82 10.86 7.66 15.90
N MET A 83 9.66 7.39 16.44
CA MET A 83 9.47 6.78 17.76
C MET A 83 9.93 5.32 17.78
N ALA A 84 9.68 4.59 16.70
CA ALA A 84 10.14 3.22 16.51
C ALA A 84 11.66 3.12 16.28
N GLY A 85 12.32 4.24 15.91
CA GLY A 85 13.75 4.28 15.63
C GLY A 85 14.12 3.53 14.35
N VAL A 86 13.25 3.56 13.34
CA VAL A 86 13.42 2.82 12.08
C VAL A 86 13.39 3.75 10.86
N ASN A 87 14.06 3.34 9.78
CA ASN A 87 14.20 4.14 8.55
C ASN A 87 13.25 3.71 7.42
N GLY A 88 12.50 2.62 7.61
CA GLY A 88 11.53 2.16 6.62
C GLY A 88 10.32 3.08 6.45
N THR A 89 9.31 2.59 5.73
CA THR A 89 8.11 3.37 5.37
C THR A 89 6.86 2.55 5.60
N PHE A 90 5.72 3.19 5.84
CA PHE A 90 4.44 2.51 5.85
C PHE A 90 3.98 2.24 4.42
N LYS A 91 3.30 1.10 4.25
CA LYS A 91 2.44 0.84 3.10
C LYS A 91 0.98 0.99 3.49
N GLY A 92 0.26 1.86 2.77
CA GLY A 92 -1.16 2.11 3.02
C GLY A 92 -1.44 2.75 4.38
N SER A 93 -2.67 2.62 4.83
CA SER A 93 -3.17 3.20 6.08
C SER A 93 -2.86 2.31 7.29
N ILE A 94 -2.85 2.91 8.49
CA ILE A 94 -2.78 2.19 9.76
C ILE A 94 -4.21 2.08 10.29
N PHE A 95 -4.64 0.87 10.62
CA PHE A 95 -6.00 0.61 11.08
C PHE A 95 -6.03 0.26 12.56
N PHE A 96 -7.09 0.70 13.22
CA PHE A 96 -7.29 0.57 14.65
C PHE A 96 -8.61 -0.14 14.94
N ASP A 97 -8.60 -1.02 15.92
CA ASP A 97 -9.78 -1.55 16.58
C ASP A 97 -10.11 -0.60 17.73
N ASP A 98 -11.07 0.29 17.52
CA ASP A 98 -11.51 1.26 18.53
C ASP A 98 -12.16 0.60 19.75
N SER A 99 -12.70 -0.62 19.60
CA SER A 99 -13.35 -1.34 20.70
C SER A 99 -12.33 -1.92 21.69
N GLU A 100 -11.21 -2.40 21.15
CA GLU A 100 -10.08 -2.90 21.95
C GLU A 100 -8.98 -1.87 22.19
N MET A 101 -9.09 -0.70 21.57
CA MET A 101 -8.05 0.34 21.51
C MET A 101 -6.70 -0.19 21.03
N LYS A 102 -6.68 -1.01 19.97
CA LYS A 102 -5.46 -1.67 19.46
C LYS A 102 -5.21 -1.41 17.98
N ILE A 103 -3.95 -1.54 17.54
CA ILE A 103 -3.65 -1.69 16.11
C ILE A 103 -4.34 -2.95 15.58
N GLN A 104 -5.19 -2.80 14.57
CA GLN A 104 -5.83 -3.88 13.84
C GLN A 104 -4.89 -4.41 12.74
N THR A 105 -4.51 -3.54 11.80
CA THR A 105 -3.63 -3.90 10.70
C THR A 105 -2.78 -2.72 10.25
N LEU A 106 -1.55 -3.01 9.82
CA LEU A 106 -0.66 -2.07 9.15
C LEU A 106 0.32 -2.83 8.26
N THR A 107 0.84 -2.17 7.24
CA THR A 107 1.92 -2.74 6.43
C THR A 107 3.15 -1.84 6.53
N TYR A 108 4.31 -2.46 6.77
CA TYR A 108 5.58 -1.77 6.93
C TYR A 108 6.59 -2.29 5.90
N LYS A 109 7.23 -1.39 5.17
CA LYS A 109 8.36 -1.68 4.30
C LYS A 109 9.66 -1.32 5.00
N ALA A 110 10.46 -2.32 5.32
CA ALA A 110 11.78 -2.17 5.92
C ALA A 110 12.78 -1.51 4.95
N GLU A 111 13.88 -0.98 5.50
CA GLU A 111 14.96 -0.36 4.70
C GLU A 111 15.57 -1.36 3.70
N ASN A 112 15.61 -2.65 4.06
CA ASN A 112 16.08 -3.72 3.20
C ASN A 112 15.12 -4.10 2.04
N GLY A 113 13.97 -3.42 1.94
CA GLY A 113 12.98 -3.57 0.87
C GLY A 113 11.82 -4.52 1.18
N LEU A 114 11.96 -5.41 2.16
CA LEU A 114 10.93 -6.37 2.52
C LEU A 114 9.72 -5.67 3.14
N CYS A 115 8.53 -6.10 2.72
CA CYS A 115 7.27 -5.64 3.32
C CYS A 115 6.78 -6.66 4.35
N VAL A 116 6.29 -6.17 5.48
CA VAL A 116 5.72 -6.96 6.56
C VAL A 116 4.32 -6.42 6.86
N LYS A 117 3.31 -7.25 6.62
CA LYS A 117 1.93 -6.98 7.05
C LYS A 117 1.75 -7.48 8.47
N TYR A 118 1.28 -6.59 9.34
CA TYR A 118 0.80 -6.93 10.67
C TYR A 118 -0.72 -7.00 10.65
N ASP A 119 -1.28 -8.03 11.27
CA ASP A 119 -2.72 -8.22 11.45
C ASP A 119 -2.97 -8.87 12.83
N LYS A 120 -3.80 -8.22 13.67
CA LYS A 120 -4.11 -8.67 15.04
C LYS A 120 -4.80 -10.03 15.07
N ASP A 121 -5.69 -10.27 14.13
CA ASP A 121 -6.63 -11.39 14.13
C ASP A 121 -6.20 -12.54 13.19
N ALA A 122 -5.15 -12.32 12.39
CA ALA A 122 -4.55 -13.37 11.58
C ALA A 122 -3.90 -14.49 12.42
N GLY A 123 -4.01 -15.72 11.94
CA GLY A 123 -3.34 -16.89 12.56
C GLY A 123 -1.81 -16.75 12.60
N VAL A 124 -1.22 -16.03 11.65
CA VAL A 124 0.17 -15.56 11.70
C VAL A 124 0.16 -14.04 11.62
N LYS A 125 0.41 -13.38 12.76
CA LYS A 125 0.28 -11.92 12.90
C LYS A 125 1.25 -11.07 12.08
N TYR A 126 2.35 -11.66 11.59
CA TYR A 126 3.38 -10.94 10.83
C TYR A 126 3.72 -11.77 9.60
N VAL A 127 3.28 -11.31 8.44
CA VAL A 127 3.48 -11.97 7.15
C VAL A 127 4.43 -11.13 6.31
N ILE A 128 5.49 -11.74 5.80
CA ILE A 128 6.47 -11.09 4.93
C ILE A 128 6.01 -11.28 3.48
N SER A 129 5.97 -10.19 2.72
CA SER A 129 5.71 -10.19 1.27
C SER A 129 6.92 -9.62 0.53
N ASN A 130 7.32 -10.28 -0.56
CA ASN A 130 8.45 -9.89 -1.40
C ASN A 130 8.16 -8.71 -2.36
N GLU A 131 7.03 -8.03 -2.19
CA GLU A 131 6.68 -6.88 -3.03
C GLU A 131 7.50 -5.65 -2.63
N ASN A 132 8.65 -5.49 -3.29
CA ASN A 132 9.68 -4.49 -3.02
C ASN A 132 9.26 -3.02 -3.29
N ALA A 133 8.03 -2.71 -3.70
CA ALA A 133 7.58 -1.34 -3.92
C ALA A 133 6.11 -1.20 -3.58
N LEU A 134 5.72 -0.04 -3.01
CA LEU A 134 4.34 0.45 -3.11
C LEU A 134 3.97 0.39 -4.58
N THR A 135 2.85 -0.27 -4.92
CA THR A 135 2.33 -0.17 -6.27
C THR A 135 2.05 1.31 -6.58
N PRO A 136 2.05 1.74 -7.85
CA PRO A 136 1.67 3.10 -8.19
C PRO A 136 0.33 3.52 -7.58
N LEU A 137 -0.61 2.57 -7.43
CA LEU A 137 -1.88 2.79 -6.74
C LEU A 137 -1.72 3.01 -5.23
N ASP A 138 -0.89 2.21 -4.56
CA ASP A 138 -0.61 2.44 -3.14
C ASP A 138 0.06 3.81 -2.91
N GLN A 139 0.97 4.22 -3.80
CA GLN A 139 1.63 5.53 -3.74
C GLN A 139 0.62 6.66 -3.93
N TYR A 140 -0.27 6.52 -4.91
CA TYR A 140 -1.31 7.49 -5.19
C TYR A 140 -2.28 7.66 -4.02
N VAL A 141 -2.64 6.56 -3.35
CA VAL A 141 -3.44 6.60 -2.11
C VAL A 141 -2.72 7.36 -1.01
N ASP A 142 -1.43 7.07 -0.77
CA ASP A 142 -0.67 7.71 0.31
C ASP A 142 -0.45 9.22 0.06
N GLU A 143 -0.19 9.62 -1.19
CA GLU A 143 -0.12 11.05 -1.59
C GLU A 143 -1.43 11.77 -1.33
N TYR A 144 -2.55 11.13 -1.64
CA TYR A 144 -3.87 11.69 -1.44
C TYR A 144 -4.23 11.84 0.04
N GLU A 145 -3.94 10.82 0.86
CA GLU A 145 -4.10 10.89 2.33
C GLU A 145 -3.31 12.05 2.94
N LYS A 146 -2.06 12.24 2.51
CA LYS A 146 -1.22 13.38 2.94
C LYS A 146 -1.80 14.73 2.53
N LEU A 147 -2.33 14.83 1.31
CA LEU A 147 -2.96 16.07 0.84
C LEU A 147 -4.15 16.43 1.75
N VAL A 148 -4.97 15.45 2.12
CA VAL A 148 -6.11 15.72 3.02
C VAL A 148 -5.69 16.15 4.40
N GLU A 149 -4.66 15.54 4.98
CA GLU A 149 -4.08 16.04 6.23
C GLU A 149 -3.70 17.50 6.13
N GLN A 150 -3.01 17.86 5.05
CA GLN A 150 -2.49 19.19 4.84
C GLN A 150 -3.65 20.20 4.73
N LEU A 151 -4.61 19.94 3.85
CA LEU A 151 -5.76 20.83 3.64
C LEU A 151 -6.60 20.99 4.90
N TYR A 152 -6.71 19.92 5.69
CA TYR A 152 -7.38 19.97 6.96
C TYR A 152 -6.63 20.87 7.96
N LYS A 153 -5.31 20.68 8.11
CA LYS A 153 -4.46 21.52 8.98
C LYS A 153 -4.50 23.00 8.57
N GLU A 154 -4.61 23.27 7.27
CA GLU A 154 -4.70 24.61 6.70
C GLU A 154 -6.12 25.22 6.78
N GLY A 155 -7.11 24.47 7.27
CA GLY A 155 -8.51 24.94 7.36
C GLY A 155 -9.19 25.14 6.00
N LYS A 156 -8.61 24.62 4.91
CA LYS A 156 -9.14 24.74 3.54
C LYS A 156 -10.33 23.83 3.27
N ILE A 157 -10.45 22.75 4.04
CA ILE A 157 -11.60 21.85 4.03
C ILE A 157 -12.25 21.85 5.42
N ASN A 158 -13.56 22.05 5.47
CA ASN A 158 -14.35 22.14 6.68
C ASN A 158 -15.09 20.81 6.91
N ASN A 159 -14.65 20.10 7.95
CA ASN A 159 -15.02 18.74 8.31
C ASN A 159 -14.50 17.68 7.32
N TRP A 160 -14.20 16.49 7.84
CA TRP A 160 -13.65 15.35 7.09
C TRP A 160 -14.68 14.63 6.18
N ALA A 161 -15.76 15.34 5.81
CA ALA A 161 -16.80 14.92 4.88
C ALA A 161 -16.78 15.72 3.56
N GLY A 162 -15.85 16.66 3.40
CA GLY A 162 -15.73 17.54 2.22
C GLY A 162 -15.16 16.84 0.98
N ARG A 163 -15.73 15.68 0.58
CA ARG A 163 -15.33 14.98 -0.66
C ARG A 163 -15.36 15.92 -1.86
N GLU A 164 -16.44 16.71 -1.97
CA GLU A 164 -16.61 17.72 -3.02
C GLU A 164 -15.58 18.85 -2.89
N SER A 165 -15.34 19.39 -1.69
CA SER A 165 -14.36 20.45 -1.46
C SER A 165 -12.93 20.01 -1.82
N LEU A 166 -12.61 18.74 -1.57
CA LEU A 166 -11.34 18.17 -1.92
C LEU A 166 -11.19 17.88 -3.41
N MET A 167 -12.23 17.33 -4.06
CA MET A 167 -12.22 17.19 -5.52
C MET A 167 -12.08 18.55 -6.19
N LYS A 168 -12.75 19.57 -5.66
CA LYS A 168 -12.59 20.95 -6.12
C LYS A 168 -11.16 21.46 -5.92
N TYR A 169 -10.55 21.20 -4.77
CA TYR A 169 -9.16 21.57 -4.52
C TYR A 169 -8.20 20.88 -5.50
N MET A 170 -8.35 19.56 -5.71
CA MET A 170 -7.53 18.80 -6.67
C MET A 170 -7.74 19.28 -8.11
N HIS A 171 -8.96 19.66 -8.47
CA HIS A 171 -9.25 20.23 -9.77
C HIS A 171 -8.54 21.59 -9.94
N GLU A 172 -8.60 22.46 -8.92
CA GLU A 172 -8.00 23.80 -8.96
C GLU A 172 -6.46 23.79 -8.90
N HIS A 173 -5.84 22.76 -8.30
CA HIS A 173 -4.40 22.73 -7.97
C HIS A 173 -3.65 21.49 -8.47
N GLY A 174 -4.33 20.53 -9.11
CA GLY A 174 -3.77 19.26 -9.56
C GLY A 174 -3.77 19.10 -11.08
N ASN A 175 -3.12 18.04 -11.56
CA ASN A 175 -3.00 17.71 -12.99
C ASN A 175 -4.06 16.69 -13.46
N GLY A 176 -5.24 16.66 -12.82
CA GLY A 176 -6.27 15.63 -13.04
C GLY A 176 -6.03 14.32 -12.29
N TYR A 177 -6.91 13.34 -12.49
CA TYR A 177 -6.84 12.03 -11.87
C TYR A 177 -5.86 11.09 -12.60
N MET A 178 -5.30 10.12 -11.86
CA MET A 178 -4.36 9.15 -12.44
C MET A 178 -5.09 8.22 -13.42
N PRO A 179 -4.64 8.03 -14.66
CA PRO A 179 -5.29 7.11 -15.61
C PRO A 179 -5.19 5.65 -15.12
N VAL A 180 -6.22 4.86 -15.41
CA VAL A 180 -6.22 3.41 -15.18
C VAL A 180 -5.33 2.73 -16.23
N ASP A 181 -4.35 1.98 -15.76
CA ASP A 181 -3.52 1.15 -16.61
C ASP A 181 -4.33 -0.04 -17.19
N SER A 182 -4.10 -0.35 -18.47
CA SER A 182 -4.77 -1.45 -19.18
C SER A 182 -4.64 -2.81 -18.49
N SER A 183 -3.58 -3.04 -17.71
CA SER A 183 -3.38 -4.29 -16.94
C SER A 183 -4.47 -4.56 -15.91
N PHE A 184 -5.20 -3.53 -15.47
CA PHE A 184 -6.32 -3.67 -14.52
C PHE A 184 -7.66 -3.95 -15.21
N LEU A 185 -7.72 -3.88 -16.55
CA LEU A 185 -8.91 -4.12 -17.35
C LEU A 185 -9.01 -5.60 -17.75
N THR A 186 -9.07 -6.47 -16.74
CA THR A 186 -8.87 -7.93 -16.93
C THR A 186 -10.06 -8.65 -17.59
N SER A 187 -11.27 -8.11 -17.47
CA SER A 187 -12.47 -8.71 -18.06
C SER A 187 -12.64 -8.35 -19.53
N LYS A 188 -12.99 -9.34 -20.37
CA LYS A 188 -13.24 -9.19 -21.82
C LYS A 188 -14.25 -8.09 -22.19
N TYR A 189 -15.07 -7.65 -21.24
CA TYR A 189 -16.04 -6.59 -21.48
C TYR A 189 -15.37 -5.21 -21.57
N PHE A 190 -14.20 -5.02 -20.93
CA PHE A 190 -13.46 -3.75 -20.98
C PHE A 190 -12.76 -3.49 -22.30
N ASP A 191 -12.49 -4.53 -23.12
CA ASP A 191 -11.90 -4.39 -24.45
C ASP A 191 -12.75 -3.51 -25.39
N GLN A 192 -14.04 -3.37 -25.09
CA GLN A 192 -15.01 -2.58 -25.86
C GLN A 192 -15.29 -1.20 -25.24
N LEU A 193 -14.61 -0.84 -24.14
CA LEU A 193 -14.75 0.47 -23.52
C LEU A 193 -13.97 1.51 -24.34
N GLU A 194 -14.68 2.37 -25.08
CA GLU A 194 -14.07 3.43 -25.89
C GLU A 194 -13.46 4.57 -25.06
N ASP A 195 -13.88 4.71 -23.80
CA ASP A 195 -13.47 5.81 -22.93
C ASP A 195 -12.37 5.38 -21.94
N GLN A 196 -11.32 6.22 -21.81
CA GLN A 196 -10.30 6.06 -20.79
C GLN A 196 -10.91 6.18 -19.38
N LEU A 197 -10.47 5.32 -18.46
CA LEU A 197 -10.82 5.40 -17.05
C LEU A 197 -9.73 6.09 -16.23
N TYR A 198 -10.13 6.71 -15.13
CA TYR A 198 -9.25 7.41 -14.20
C TYR A 198 -9.55 7.03 -12.75
N TRP A 199 -8.49 6.83 -11.98
CA TRP A 199 -8.52 6.59 -10.54
C TRP A 199 -8.84 7.88 -9.80
N GLN A 200 -10.09 8.00 -9.39
CA GLN A 200 -10.56 9.03 -8.51
C GLN A 200 -10.54 8.50 -7.08
N PRO A 201 -9.90 9.20 -6.14
CA PRO A 201 -9.94 8.77 -4.75
C PRO A 201 -11.33 8.93 -4.09
N TYR A 202 -11.58 8.16 -3.04
CA TYR A 202 -12.83 8.16 -2.29
C TYR A 202 -12.56 7.82 -0.83
N TYR A 203 -12.86 8.73 0.09
CA TYR A 203 -12.72 8.45 1.52
C TYR A 203 -13.93 7.72 2.09
N LEU A 204 -13.63 6.65 2.81
CA LEU A 204 -14.60 5.88 3.57
C LEU A 204 -14.85 6.53 4.92
N SER A 205 -16.07 7.01 5.14
CA SER A 205 -16.51 7.53 6.43
C SER A 205 -17.91 7.04 6.73
N SER A 206 -18.18 6.75 8.00
CA SER A 206 -19.49 6.30 8.47
C SER A 206 -20.39 7.49 8.80
N LYS A 207 -21.68 7.39 8.45
CA LYS A 207 -22.68 8.41 8.77
C LYS A 207 -22.81 8.59 10.29
N GLY A 208 -22.50 9.78 10.79
CA GLY A 208 -22.53 10.09 12.23
C GLY A 208 -21.21 9.80 12.97
N VAL A 209 -20.21 9.27 12.27
CA VAL A 209 -18.83 9.17 12.75
C VAL A 209 -18.05 10.34 12.14
N SER A 210 -17.31 11.07 12.97
CA SER A 210 -16.58 12.27 12.54
C SER A 210 -15.38 11.97 11.63
N ASN A 211 -15.00 10.70 11.45
CA ASN A 211 -13.70 10.30 10.93
C ASN A 211 -13.79 9.32 9.75
N SER A 212 -12.86 9.51 8.81
CA SER A 212 -12.55 8.52 7.77
C SER A 212 -11.74 7.39 8.37
N PHE A 213 -12.01 6.15 7.96
CA PHE A 213 -11.24 4.96 8.35
C PHE A 213 -10.44 4.37 7.18
N GLY A 214 -10.43 5.02 6.02
CA GLY A 214 -9.59 4.61 4.89
C GLY A 214 -9.89 5.32 3.59
N THR A 215 -9.04 5.08 2.61
CA THR A 215 -9.18 5.57 1.23
C THR A 215 -9.36 4.39 0.30
N LEU A 216 -10.34 4.46 -0.59
CA LEU A 216 -10.43 3.61 -1.78
C LEU A 216 -10.28 4.46 -3.03
N LEU A 217 -9.88 3.86 -4.14
CA LEU A 217 -9.93 4.53 -5.44
C LEU A 217 -11.10 3.96 -6.23
N ILE A 218 -11.88 4.82 -6.86
CA ILE A 218 -12.91 4.43 -7.84
C ILE A 218 -12.40 4.76 -9.24
N ALA A 219 -12.53 3.84 -10.18
CA ALA A 219 -12.27 4.13 -11.59
C ALA A 219 -13.55 4.66 -12.26
N THR A 220 -13.49 5.87 -12.77
CA THR A 220 -14.58 6.56 -13.47
C THR A 220 -14.10 7.11 -14.81
N LYS A 221 -15.04 7.57 -15.66
CA LYS A 221 -14.74 8.20 -16.96
C LYS A 221 -14.37 9.68 -16.84
N SER A 222 -14.51 10.26 -15.65
CA SER A 222 -14.08 11.63 -15.39
C SER A 222 -12.59 11.69 -15.09
N ASP A 223 -11.86 12.52 -15.81
CA ASP A 223 -10.45 12.81 -15.58
C ASP A 223 -10.23 13.89 -14.50
N GLY A 224 -11.32 14.43 -13.92
CA GLY A 224 -11.29 15.51 -12.93
C GLY A 224 -11.03 16.90 -13.52
N SER A 225 -10.93 17.04 -14.85
CA SER A 225 -10.68 18.33 -15.51
C SER A 225 -11.95 19.17 -15.68
N ASN A 226 -13.13 18.56 -15.69
CA ASN A 226 -14.40 19.27 -15.82
C ASN A 226 -15.07 19.45 -14.44
N PRO A 227 -15.30 20.70 -13.97
CA PRO A 227 -15.95 20.95 -12.69
C PRO A 227 -17.32 20.28 -12.53
N SER A 228 -18.07 20.12 -13.62
CA SER A 228 -19.42 19.54 -13.61
C SER A 228 -19.45 18.01 -13.48
N ASP A 229 -18.31 17.34 -13.66
CA ASP A 229 -18.20 15.88 -13.55
C ASP A 229 -17.00 15.44 -12.68
N MET A 230 -16.40 16.34 -11.90
CA MET A 230 -15.21 16.03 -11.09
C MET A 230 -15.45 14.89 -10.08
N HIS A 231 -16.70 14.67 -9.66
CA HIS A 231 -17.04 13.58 -8.76
C HIS A 231 -17.42 12.28 -9.50
N GLY A 232 -17.31 12.25 -10.84
CA GLY A 232 -17.59 11.10 -11.70
C GLY A 232 -19.00 10.54 -11.53
N GLN A 233 -19.94 11.37 -11.07
CA GLN A 233 -21.30 11.00 -10.65
C GLN A 233 -21.37 9.81 -9.67
N TRP A 234 -20.30 9.57 -8.90
CA TRP A 234 -20.14 8.38 -8.06
C TRP A 234 -20.35 7.07 -8.83
N LYS A 235 -19.96 7.03 -10.09
CA LYS A 235 -20.01 5.85 -10.95
C LYS A 235 -18.64 5.17 -10.93
N ALA A 236 -18.61 3.90 -10.58
CA ALA A 236 -17.38 3.12 -10.52
C ALA A 236 -17.46 1.89 -11.43
N TYR A 237 -16.39 1.67 -12.20
CA TYR A 237 -16.17 0.46 -13.01
C TYR A 237 -15.18 -0.48 -12.34
N LEU A 238 -14.15 0.09 -11.71
CA LEU A 238 -13.20 -0.60 -10.86
C LEU A 238 -13.14 0.09 -9.50
N ILE A 239 -12.74 -0.66 -8.49
CA ILE A 239 -12.40 -0.16 -7.16
C ILE A 239 -11.07 -0.76 -6.76
N TYR A 240 -10.16 0.08 -6.27
CA TYR A 240 -8.94 -0.36 -5.63
C TYR A 240 -9.02 -0.07 -4.13
N TYR A 241 -8.76 -1.10 -3.31
CA TYR A 241 -8.78 -1.00 -1.85
C TYR A 241 -7.85 -2.04 -1.23
N ASP A 242 -6.95 -1.61 -0.33
CA ASP A 242 -5.98 -2.46 0.38
C ASP A 242 -5.21 -3.43 -0.52
N GLY A 243 -4.65 -2.92 -1.62
CA GLY A 243 -3.88 -3.73 -2.58
C GLY A 243 -4.73 -4.63 -3.50
N LYS A 244 -6.05 -4.67 -3.30
CA LYS A 244 -6.97 -5.48 -4.10
C LYS A 244 -7.73 -4.65 -5.11
N ILE A 245 -8.04 -5.27 -6.24
CA ILE A 245 -8.84 -4.66 -7.29
C ILE A 245 -10.15 -5.41 -7.42
N TYR A 246 -11.22 -4.63 -7.49
CA TYR A 246 -12.58 -5.09 -7.65
C TYR A 246 -13.12 -4.52 -8.95
N GLU A 247 -13.70 -5.36 -9.79
CA GLU A 247 -14.34 -4.95 -11.04
C GLU A 247 -15.86 -5.10 -10.98
N THR A 248 -16.57 -4.29 -11.74
CA THR A 248 -18.03 -4.41 -11.84
C THR A 248 -18.44 -5.80 -12.36
N GLY A 249 -19.35 -6.44 -11.65
CA GLY A 249 -20.03 -7.64 -12.09
C GLY A 249 -21.17 -7.37 -13.07
N LYS A 250 -21.58 -6.10 -13.22
CA LYS A 250 -22.68 -5.70 -14.09
C LYS A 250 -22.21 -5.43 -15.49
N THR A 251 -23.04 -5.80 -16.46
CA THR A 251 -22.84 -5.50 -17.87
C THR A 251 -24.09 -4.84 -18.44
N THR A 252 -23.89 -4.06 -19.49
CA THR A 252 -24.96 -3.48 -20.31
C THR A 252 -24.73 -3.87 -21.76
N THR A 253 -25.80 -4.06 -22.52
CA THR A 253 -25.71 -4.41 -23.94
C THR A 253 -26.37 -3.32 -24.76
N ASP A 254 -25.67 -2.84 -25.77
CA ASP A 254 -26.19 -1.89 -26.75
C ASP A 254 -25.92 -2.40 -28.19
N LYS A 255 -25.99 -1.49 -29.17
CA LYS A 255 -25.78 -1.85 -30.59
C LYS A 255 -24.33 -2.20 -30.92
N THR A 256 -23.36 -1.81 -30.09
CA THR A 256 -21.92 -2.03 -30.34
C THR A 256 -21.38 -3.25 -29.60
N GLY A 257 -22.08 -3.74 -28.58
CA GLY A 257 -21.72 -4.97 -27.89
C GLY A 257 -22.19 -5.04 -26.46
N THR A 258 -21.51 -5.88 -25.67
CA THR A 258 -21.75 -5.99 -24.22
C THR A 258 -20.56 -5.41 -23.48
N HIS A 259 -20.84 -4.39 -22.69
CA HIS A 259 -19.86 -3.54 -22.02
C HIS A 259 -20.03 -3.64 -20.51
N PRO A 260 -18.98 -3.34 -19.70
CA PRO A 260 -19.13 -3.23 -18.27
C PRO A 260 -20.09 -2.07 -17.95
N ALA A 261 -21.02 -2.31 -17.04
CA ALA A 261 -21.91 -1.27 -16.54
C ALA A 261 -21.36 -0.74 -15.22
N TYR A 262 -21.35 0.59 -15.07
CA TYR A 262 -20.97 1.21 -13.81
C TYR A 262 -21.91 0.81 -12.67
N ILE A 263 -21.39 0.83 -11.46
CA ILE A 263 -22.17 0.77 -10.23
C ILE A 263 -22.13 2.15 -9.59
N VAL A 264 -23.29 2.65 -9.16
CA VAL A 264 -23.36 3.89 -8.38
C VAL A 264 -22.95 3.58 -6.94
N VAL A 265 -21.94 4.27 -6.45
CA VAL A 265 -21.26 3.97 -5.18
C VAL A 265 -21.45 5.06 -4.11
N SER A 266 -22.48 5.88 -4.23
CA SER A 266 -22.83 6.88 -3.20
C SER A 266 -23.14 6.24 -1.83
N SER A 267 -23.54 4.97 -1.81
CA SER A 267 -23.81 4.19 -0.60
C SER A 267 -22.56 3.69 0.14
N LEU A 268 -21.34 3.86 -0.39
CA LEU A 268 -20.11 3.51 0.32
C LEU A 268 -19.95 4.28 1.64
N THR A 269 -20.67 5.40 1.79
CA THR A 269 -20.82 6.16 3.06
C THR A 269 -21.47 5.36 4.20
N ASN A 270 -22.06 4.21 3.92
CA ASN A 270 -22.69 3.35 4.92
C ASN A 270 -21.73 2.30 5.51
N ILE A 271 -20.53 2.16 4.95
CA ILE A 271 -19.52 1.24 5.48
C ILE A 271 -19.04 1.80 6.83
N LYS A 272 -19.02 0.94 7.85
CA LYS A 272 -18.71 1.37 9.23
C LYS A 272 -17.30 1.04 9.67
N SER A 273 -16.69 0.02 9.07
CA SER A 273 -15.33 -0.42 9.38
C SER A 273 -14.61 -0.95 8.13
N PRO A 274 -13.27 -1.04 8.17
CA PRO A 274 -12.48 -1.64 7.10
C PRO A 274 -12.91 -3.07 6.73
N ASP A 275 -13.26 -3.88 7.72
CA ASP A 275 -13.59 -5.30 7.54
C ASP A 275 -14.89 -5.49 6.74
N GLU A 276 -15.80 -4.51 6.78
CA GLU A 276 -17.03 -4.54 6.01
C GLU A 276 -16.83 -4.24 4.53
N VAL A 277 -15.70 -3.63 4.13
CA VAL A 277 -15.50 -3.11 2.77
C VAL A 277 -15.62 -4.22 1.74
N HIS A 278 -14.90 -5.33 1.93
CA HIS A 278 -14.93 -6.46 1.00
C HIS A 278 -16.36 -6.98 0.79
N ASP A 279 -17.05 -7.33 1.88
CA ASP A 279 -18.41 -7.85 1.82
C ASP A 279 -19.42 -6.84 1.24
N PHE A 280 -19.21 -5.56 1.52
CA PHE A 280 -20.05 -4.48 0.99
C PHE A 280 -19.89 -4.33 -0.52
N LEU A 281 -18.65 -4.37 -1.03
CA LEU A 281 -18.37 -4.31 -2.47
C LEU A 281 -18.97 -5.51 -3.21
N LEU A 282 -18.87 -6.71 -2.65
CA LEU A 282 -19.52 -7.89 -3.22
C LEU A 282 -21.05 -7.73 -3.26
N LYS A 283 -21.67 -7.22 -2.19
CA LYS A 283 -23.12 -6.94 -2.14
C LYS A 283 -23.56 -5.89 -3.17
N LEU A 284 -22.71 -4.91 -3.46
CA LEU A 284 -22.97 -3.92 -4.51
C LEU A 284 -22.90 -4.50 -5.94
N GLY A 285 -22.30 -5.69 -6.08
CA GLY A 285 -22.14 -6.39 -7.35
C GLY A 285 -20.75 -6.25 -7.96
N PHE A 286 -19.73 -5.90 -7.18
CA PHE A 286 -18.34 -6.01 -7.60
C PHE A 286 -17.80 -7.44 -7.42
N ARG A 287 -16.71 -7.76 -8.12
CA ARG A 287 -15.97 -9.02 -8.01
C ARG A 287 -14.48 -8.71 -7.83
N GLU A 288 -13.84 -9.34 -6.86
CA GLU A 288 -12.38 -9.24 -6.68
C GLU A 288 -11.67 -9.92 -7.87
N GLN A 289 -10.68 -9.23 -8.46
CA GLN A 289 -9.81 -9.79 -9.48
C GLN A 289 -8.87 -10.82 -8.85
N LYS A 290 -8.55 -11.88 -9.59
CA LYS A 290 -7.70 -12.99 -9.12
C LYS A 290 -6.25 -12.79 -9.49
#